data_AF-A0A4P6K5H5-F1
#
_entry.id   AF-A0A4P6K5H5-F1
#
_cell.length_a   1.000
_cell.length_b   1.000
_cell.length_c   1.000
_cell.angle_alpha   90.00
_cell.angle_beta   90.00
_cell.angle_gamma   90.00
#
_symmetry.space_group_name_H-M   'P 1'
#
loop_
_entity.id
_entity.type
_entity.pdbx_description
1 polymer ?
#
loop_
_entity_poly.entity_id
_entity_poly.type
_entity_poly.pdbx_seq_one_letter_code
_entity_poly.pdbx_strand_id
1 'polypeptide(L)'
;MQTQPYPTDTGPLATLNDIEKKKRLDALVKIWQSDTVRLLEREGQETFIKAVGLDEYRYSVSLRFPEWKRDAVVGQVVALRQTQDETPLLFTVWRQEPLLKTLPDWKLQLPNETIFNIAVRITPGGLGEGSKWATVMPKELIPRYRPGWPTQKEWVAWTRAFDWLSVAVGFIRAMLDSLEK
;
A
#
# COMPACT_ATOMS: atom_id res chain seq x y z
N MET A 1 -19.29 -22.00 4.61
CA MET A 1 -18.01 -21.59 5.23
C MET A 1 -18.34 -20.65 6.37
N GLN A 2 -17.95 -20.96 7.60
CA GLN A 2 -18.11 -20.02 8.72
C GLN A 2 -17.26 -18.78 8.43
N THR A 3 -17.87 -17.61 8.34
CA THR A 3 -17.13 -16.34 8.29
C THR A 3 -16.46 -16.16 9.64
N GLN A 4 -15.15 -16.42 9.71
CA GLN A 4 -14.37 -16.06 10.89
C GLN A 4 -14.56 -14.56 11.15
N PRO A 5 -14.78 -14.15 12.41
CA PRO A 5 -14.90 -12.75 12.75
C PRO A 5 -13.61 -12.02 12.36
N TYR A 6 -13.76 -10.80 11.85
CA TYR A 6 -12.61 -9.99 11.47
C TYR A 6 -11.70 -9.74 12.69
N PRO A 7 -10.36 -9.86 12.58
CA PRO A 7 -9.47 -9.66 13.71
C PRO A 7 -9.62 -8.29 14.37
N THR A 8 -9.57 -8.27 15.69
CA THR A 8 -9.65 -7.03 16.49
C THR A 8 -8.34 -6.24 16.41
N ASP A 9 -8.43 -4.93 16.64
CA ASP A 9 -7.26 -4.05 16.78
C ASP A 9 -6.33 -4.55 17.91
N THR A 10 -5.02 -4.40 17.71
CA THR A 10 -3.99 -4.83 18.67
C THR A 10 -2.98 -3.73 18.97
N GLY A 11 -2.21 -3.92 20.04
CA GLY A 11 -1.15 -3.01 20.45
C GLY A 11 -1.63 -1.84 21.32
N PRO A 12 -0.71 -1.01 21.86
CA PRO A 12 -1.04 0.04 22.83
C PRO A 12 -1.99 1.12 22.32
N LEU A 13 -2.05 1.31 20.99
CA LEU A 13 -2.89 2.33 20.35
C LEU A 13 -4.29 1.81 20.00
N ALA A 14 -4.58 0.51 20.18
CA ALA A 14 -5.87 -0.08 19.87
C ALA A 14 -7.01 0.44 20.76
N THR A 15 -6.67 0.87 21.99
CA THR A 15 -7.63 1.37 22.99
C THR A 15 -8.00 2.85 22.80
N LEU A 16 -7.33 3.54 21.87
CA LEU A 16 -7.64 4.93 21.56
C LEU A 16 -9.04 5.07 20.95
N ASN A 17 -9.64 6.24 21.09
CA ASN A 17 -10.91 6.54 20.43
C ASN A 17 -10.73 6.77 18.92
N ASP A 18 -11.82 6.73 18.16
CA ASP A 18 -11.76 6.86 16.69
C ASP A 18 -11.23 8.22 16.21
N ILE A 19 -11.43 9.30 16.99
CA ILE A 19 -10.90 10.64 16.66
C ILE A 19 -9.37 10.62 16.71
N GLU A 20 -8.80 10.02 17.75
CA GLU A 20 -7.35 9.88 17.92
C GLU A 20 -6.76 8.93 16.88
N LYS A 21 -7.42 7.80 16.60
CA LYS A 21 -7.01 6.89 15.54
C LYS A 21 -6.99 7.59 14.19
N LYS A 22 -8.03 8.39 13.86
CA LYS A 22 -8.08 9.22 12.65
C LYS A 22 -6.93 10.22 12.58
N LYS A 23 -6.68 10.99 13.65
CA LYS A 23 -5.55 11.94 13.70
C LYS A 23 -4.21 11.27 13.40
N ARG A 24 -4.02 10.04 13.90
CA ARG A 24 -2.81 9.25 13.64
C ARG A 24 -2.73 8.77 12.20
N LEU A 25 -3.84 8.35 11.60
CA LEU A 25 -3.90 8.00 10.17
C LEU A 25 -3.59 9.21 9.29
N ASP A 26 -4.18 10.37 9.58
CA ASP A 26 -3.89 11.63 8.88
C ASP A 26 -2.40 12.02 9.01
N ALA A 27 -1.81 11.80 10.19
CA ALA A 27 -0.37 12.02 10.40
C ALA A 27 0.49 11.04 9.58
N LEU A 28 0.10 9.75 9.52
CA LEU A 28 0.79 8.75 8.71
C LEU A 28 0.77 9.11 7.22
N VAL A 29 -0.37 9.58 6.70
CA VAL A 29 -0.49 10.07 5.32
C VAL A 29 0.54 11.17 5.06
N LYS A 30 0.59 12.21 5.90
CA LYS A 30 1.50 13.34 5.74
C LYS A 30 2.97 12.93 5.80
N ILE A 31 3.32 12.10 6.78
CA ILE A 31 4.71 11.62 6.95
C ILE A 31 5.12 10.81 5.72
N TRP A 32 4.30 9.86 5.30
CA TRP A 32 4.66 8.97 4.21
C TRP A 32 4.77 9.69 2.87
N GLN A 33 3.87 10.63 2.60
CA GLN A 33 3.96 11.49 1.42
C GLN A 33 5.25 12.32 1.43
N SER A 34 5.58 12.95 2.56
CA SER A 34 6.79 13.76 2.73
C SER A 34 8.07 12.94 2.53
N ASP A 35 8.13 11.74 3.12
CA ASP A 35 9.28 10.84 2.97
C ASP A 35 9.49 10.43 1.50
N THR A 36 8.40 10.22 0.77
CA THR A 36 8.45 9.84 -0.65
C THR A 36 8.90 11.00 -1.54
N VAL A 37 8.43 12.22 -1.25
CA VAL A 37 8.90 13.44 -1.94
C VAL A 37 10.40 13.63 -1.72
N ARG A 38 10.86 13.54 -0.47
CA ARG A 38 12.29 13.63 -0.15
C ARG A 38 13.12 12.56 -0.83
N LEU A 39 12.58 11.35 -0.96
CA LEU A 39 13.24 10.26 -1.67
C LEU A 39 13.41 10.58 -3.15
N LEU A 40 12.36 11.06 -3.80
CA LEU A 40 12.38 11.50 -5.20
C LEU A 40 13.39 12.64 -5.42
N GLU A 41 13.41 13.65 -4.55
CA GLU A 41 14.36 14.77 -4.61
C GLU A 41 15.81 14.31 -4.45
N ARG A 42 16.06 13.33 -3.56
CA ARG A 42 17.40 12.82 -3.26
C ARG A 42 17.97 11.93 -4.37
N GLU A 43 17.16 11.03 -4.90
CA GLU A 43 17.61 9.98 -5.84
C GLU A 43 17.53 10.42 -7.30
N GLY A 44 16.78 11.49 -7.58
CA GLY A 44 16.49 11.94 -8.93
C GLY A 44 15.34 11.15 -9.55
N GLN A 45 14.70 11.78 -10.53
CA GLN A 45 13.46 11.30 -11.16
C GLN A 45 13.60 9.94 -11.83
N GLU A 46 14.61 9.75 -12.69
CA GLU A 46 14.80 8.50 -13.44
C GLU A 46 15.04 7.30 -12.50
N THR A 47 15.93 7.46 -11.52
CA THR A 47 16.22 6.44 -10.50
C THR A 47 14.96 6.06 -9.74
N PHE A 48 14.18 7.07 -9.32
CA PHE A 48 12.95 6.86 -8.59
C PHE A 48 11.91 6.09 -9.41
N ILE A 49 11.67 6.51 -10.67
CA ILE A 49 10.73 5.87 -11.61
C ILE A 49 11.05 4.39 -11.76
N LYS A 50 12.31 4.05 -12.01
CA LYS A 50 12.76 2.66 -12.13
C LYS A 50 12.65 1.90 -10.81
N ALA A 51 12.96 2.53 -9.68
CA ALA A 51 12.87 1.90 -8.37
C ALA A 51 11.42 1.52 -8.02
N VAL A 52 10.47 2.42 -8.27
CA VAL A 52 9.04 2.17 -8.03
C VAL A 52 8.39 1.32 -9.12
N GLY A 53 9.09 1.08 -10.25
CA GLY A 53 8.66 0.24 -11.36
C GLY A 53 7.67 0.93 -12.29
N LEU A 54 7.76 2.26 -12.44
CA LEU A 54 6.87 3.02 -13.32
C LEU A 54 7.29 3.02 -14.79
N ASP A 55 8.51 2.56 -15.07
CA ASP A 55 9.01 2.27 -16.41
C ASP A 55 8.29 1.07 -17.07
N GLU A 56 7.87 0.10 -16.27
CA GLU A 56 7.13 -1.08 -16.72
C GLU A 56 5.62 -1.00 -16.44
N TYR A 57 5.22 -0.26 -15.40
CA TYR A 57 3.84 -0.21 -14.92
C TYR A 57 3.31 1.23 -14.87
N ARG A 58 2.03 1.42 -15.16
CA ARG A 58 1.44 2.77 -15.17
C ARG A 58 1.21 3.35 -13.77
N TYR A 59 0.96 2.48 -12.79
CA TYR A 59 0.71 2.86 -11.40
C TYR A 59 1.52 1.97 -10.46
N SER A 60 2.05 2.57 -9.41
CA SER A 60 2.62 1.87 -8.25
C SER A 60 1.81 2.27 -7.01
N VAL A 61 1.14 1.31 -6.38
CA VAL A 61 0.28 1.54 -5.22
C VAL A 61 0.89 0.85 -4.01
N SER A 62 1.40 1.63 -3.06
CA SER A 62 1.86 1.14 -1.78
C SER A 62 0.74 1.21 -0.75
N LEU A 63 0.51 0.12 -0.03
CA LEU A 63 -0.54 -0.01 1.00
C LEU A 63 0.11 -0.28 2.36
N ARG A 64 -0.43 0.37 3.39
CA ARG A 64 0.07 0.32 4.76
C ARG A 64 -1.09 0.09 5.74
N PHE A 65 -0.94 -0.91 6.59
CA PHE A 65 -1.98 -1.41 7.50
C PHE A 65 -1.50 -1.28 8.94
N PRO A 66 -2.08 -0.36 9.72
CA PRO A 66 -1.72 -0.20 11.12
C PRO A 66 -2.41 -1.25 12.01
N GLU A 67 -1.67 -1.86 12.94
CA GLU A 67 -2.23 -2.87 13.85
C GLU A 67 -3.35 -2.34 14.77
N TRP A 68 -3.36 -1.03 15.02
CA TRP A 68 -4.27 -0.36 15.95
C TRP A 68 -5.59 0.12 15.30
N LYS A 69 -5.73 -0.03 13.98
CA LYS A 69 -6.95 0.25 13.21
C LYS A 69 -6.97 -0.67 11.99
N ARG A 70 -7.26 -1.96 12.22
CA ARG A 70 -7.09 -3.03 11.23
C ARG A 70 -8.03 -2.90 10.04
N ASP A 71 -9.19 -2.31 10.26
CA ASP A 71 -10.19 -2.00 9.22
C ASP A 71 -9.83 -0.79 8.34
N ALA A 72 -8.69 -0.14 8.59
CA ALA A 72 -8.19 0.98 7.80
C ALA A 72 -6.91 0.62 7.04
N VAL A 73 -6.74 1.30 5.91
CA VAL A 73 -5.53 1.21 5.08
C VAL A 73 -5.12 2.60 4.64
N VAL A 74 -3.83 2.91 4.77
CA VAL A 74 -3.21 4.07 4.14
C VAL A 74 -2.66 3.60 2.80
N GLY A 75 -3.04 4.28 1.71
CA GLY A 75 -2.55 3.98 0.37
C GLY A 75 -1.85 5.19 -0.23
N GLN A 76 -0.74 4.92 -0.90
CA GLN A 76 0.01 5.88 -1.70
C GLN A 76 0.06 5.40 -3.15
N VAL A 77 -0.43 6.22 -4.06
CA VAL A 77 -0.35 6.00 -5.51
C VAL A 77 0.75 6.89 -6.07
N VAL A 78 1.65 6.27 -6.82
CA VAL A 78 2.63 6.94 -7.68
C VAL A 78 2.27 6.61 -9.12
N ALA A 79 2.23 7.62 -9.98
CA ALA A 79 1.98 7.48 -11.41
C ALA A 79 2.82 8.47 -12.21
N LEU A 80 2.99 8.27 -13.51
CA LEU A 80 3.60 9.27 -14.39
C LEU A 80 2.53 10.17 -14.99
N ARG A 81 2.74 11.49 -14.95
CA ARG A 81 1.95 12.43 -15.73
C ARG A 81 2.38 12.32 -17.19
N GLN A 82 1.41 12.19 -18.11
CA GLN A 82 1.66 12.22 -19.56
C GLN A 82 1.89 13.66 -20.03
N THR A 83 3.02 14.23 -19.66
CA THR A 83 3.52 15.54 -20.13
C THR A 83 4.85 15.34 -20.88
N GLN A 84 5.36 16.40 -21.54
CA GLN A 84 6.67 16.33 -22.22
C GLN A 84 7.79 15.86 -21.29
N ASP A 85 7.70 16.21 -20.00
CA ASP A 85 8.53 15.67 -18.93
C ASP A 85 7.70 14.69 -18.09
N GLU A 86 8.06 13.41 -18.05
CA GLU A 86 7.35 12.33 -17.34
C GLU A 86 7.43 12.48 -15.80
N THR A 87 6.76 13.50 -15.27
CA THR A 87 6.87 13.89 -13.86
C THR A 87 6.05 12.95 -12.97
N PRO A 88 6.63 12.37 -11.90
CA PRO A 88 5.89 11.55 -10.95
C PRO A 88 4.81 12.36 -10.24
N LEU A 89 3.58 11.85 -10.29
CA LEU A 89 2.45 12.30 -9.48
C LEU A 89 2.35 11.42 -8.23
N LEU A 90 2.17 12.07 -7.07
CA LEU A 90 1.99 11.41 -5.78
C LEU A 90 0.64 11.73 -5.19
N PHE A 91 -0.12 10.71 -4.82
CA PHE A 91 -1.39 10.83 -4.11
C PHE A 91 -1.39 9.89 -2.91
N THR A 92 -1.68 10.38 -1.71
CA THR A 92 -1.72 9.56 -0.49
C THR A 92 -2.99 9.86 0.30
N VAL A 93 -3.69 8.82 0.73
CA VAL A 93 -4.91 8.94 1.54
C VAL A 93 -5.09 7.71 2.41
N TRP A 94 -5.89 7.80 3.47
CA TRP A 94 -6.35 6.62 4.21
C TRP A 94 -7.85 6.41 3.98
N ARG A 95 -8.29 5.15 4.02
CA ARG A 95 -9.71 4.78 3.90
C ARG A 95 -10.02 3.52 4.70
N GLN A 96 -11.29 3.36 5.02
CA GLN A 96 -11.83 2.04 5.36
C GLN A 96 -12.16 1.31 4.05
N GLU A 97 -11.71 0.08 3.92
CA GLU A 97 -11.93 -0.73 2.73
C GLU A 97 -12.65 -2.03 3.13
N PRO A 98 -13.92 -2.22 2.71
CA PRO A 98 -14.72 -3.39 3.09
C PRO A 98 -14.03 -4.73 2.82
N LEU A 99 -13.26 -4.82 1.73
CA LEU A 99 -12.53 -6.05 1.39
C LEU A 99 -11.51 -6.44 2.46
N LEU A 100 -11.00 -5.50 3.25
CA LEU A 100 -10.06 -5.81 4.33
C LEU A 100 -10.67 -6.73 5.39
N LYS A 101 -12.00 -6.80 5.51
CA LYS A 101 -12.65 -7.71 6.45
C LYS A 101 -12.42 -9.20 6.14
N THR A 102 -11.96 -9.52 4.93
CA THR A 102 -11.59 -10.89 4.53
C THR A 102 -10.08 -11.09 4.49
N LEU A 103 -9.30 -10.07 4.87
CA LEU A 103 -7.84 -10.15 4.90
C LEU A 103 -7.41 -11.18 5.96
N PRO A 104 -6.55 -12.17 5.61
CA PRO A 104 -6.02 -13.09 6.60
C PRO A 104 -5.23 -12.33 7.68
N ASP A 105 -5.25 -12.83 8.92
CA ASP A 105 -4.63 -12.13 10.05
C ASP A 105 -3.11 -12.02 9.88
N TRP A 106 -2.65 -10.86 9.41
CA TRP A 106 -1.24 -10.56 9.21
C TRP A 106 -0.45 -10.50 10.54
N LYS A 107 -1.08 -10.20 11.67
CA LYS A 107 -0.42 -10.14 12.99
C LYS A 107 -0.06 -11.53 13.51
N LEU A 108 -0.80 -12.57 13.12
CA LEU A 108 -0.39 -13.95 13.42
C LEU A 108 0.92 -14.31 12.70
N GLN A 109 1.12 -13.77 11.49
CA GLN A 109 2.32 -14.01 10.68
C GLN A 109 3.49 -13.09 11.07
N LEU A 110 3.17 -11.88 11.54
CA LEU A 110 4.13 -10.82 11.88
C LEU A 110 3.84 -10.26 13.28
N PRO A 111 3.99 -11.05 14.36
CA PRO A 111 3.55 -10.66 15.71
C PRO A 111 4.29 -9.45 16.27
N ASN A 112 5.52 -9.21 15.83
CA ASN A 112 6.35 -8.10 16.31
C ASN A 112 6.19 -6.81 15.49
N GLU A 113 5.50 -6.86 14.35
CA GLU A 113 5.34 -5.70 13.46
C GLU A 113 4.10 -4.90 13.83
N THR A 114 4.23 -3.59 13.93
CA THR A 114 3.11 -2.68 14.24
C THR A 114 2.39 -2.22 12.96
N ILE A 115 3.03 -2.42 11.80
CA ILE A 115 2.56 -1.99 10.50
C ILE A 115 2.90 -3.07 9.46
N PHE A 116 1.90 -3.52 8.71
CA PHE A 116 2.10 -4.35 7.52
C PHE A 116 2.11 -3.48 6.26
N ASN A 117 3.01 -3.77 5.31
CA ASN A 117 3.13 -3.02 4.06
C ASN A 117 3.21 -3.95 2.85
N ILE A 118 2.64 -3.52 1.74
CA ILE A 118 2.68 -4.24 0.47
C ILE A 118 2.60 -3.23 -0.67
N ALA A 119 3.22 -3.52 -1.81
CA ALA A 119 3.08 -2.71 -3.01
C ALA A 119 2.46 -3.52 -4.15
N VAL A 120 1.58 -2.88 -4.90
CA VAL A 120 0.89 -3.42 -6.07
C VAL A 120 1.22 -2.52 -7.25
N ARG A 121 1.91 -3.08 -8.25
CA ARG A 121 2.22 -2.39 -9.52
C ARG A 121 1.23 -2.81 -10.57
N ILE A 122 0.68 -1.87 -11.33
CA ILE A 122 -0.48 -2.10 -12.19
C ILE A 122 -0.32 -1.38 -13.54
N THR A 123 -0.55 -2.12 -14.62
CA THR A 123 -0.79 -1.58 -15.97
C THR A 123 -2.25 -1.87 -16.32
N PRO A 124 -3.12 -0.84 -16.46
CA PRO A 124 -4.48 -1.06 -16.95
C PRO A 124 -4.41 -1.63 -18.37
N GLY A 125 -5.13 -2.72 -18.62
CA GLY A 125 -5.23 -3.27 -19.96
C GLY A 125 -5.94 -2.30 -20.91
N GLY A 126 -5.32 -2.03 -22.06
CA GLY A 126 -6.03 -1.55 -23.24
C GLY A 126 -6.79 -2.71 -23.92
N LEU A 127 -7.62 -2.38 -24.93
CA LEU A 127 -8.36 -3.36 -25.74
C LEU A 127 -7.40 -4.42 -26.32
N GLY A 128 -7.29 -5.57 -25.64
CA GLY A 128 -6.57 -6.76 -26.12
C GLY A 128 -5.39 -7.25 -25.27
N GLU A 129 -4.81 -6.46 -24.36
CA GLU A 129 -3.56 -6.88 -23.67
C GLU A 129 -3.74 -7.45 -22.26
N GLY A 130 -4.93 -7.33 -21.66
CA GLY A 130 -5.17 -7.73 -20.28
C GLY A 130 -4.39 -6.87 -19.28
N SER A 131 -4.83 -6.83 -18.01
CA SER A 131 -4.16 -6.05 -16.98
C SER A 131 -2.92 -6.80 -16.48
N LYS A 132 -1.73 -6.19 -16.55
CA LYS A 132 -0.53 -6.71 -15.89
C LYS A 132 -0.45 -6.15 -14.47
N TRP A 133 -0.17 -7.01 -13.48
CA TRP A 133 0.07 -6.55 -12.12
C TRP A 133 1.05 -7.46 -11.36
N ALA A 134 1.72 -6.88 -10.37
CA ALA A 134 2.63 -7.60 -9.50
C ALA A 134 2.52 -7.11 -8.06
N THR A 135 2.57 -8.05 -7.12
CA THR A 135 2.70 -7.77 -5.70
C THR A 135 4.15 -7.89 -5.29
N VAL A 136 4.70 -6.82 -4.73
CA VAL A 136 6.09 -6.78 -4.26
C VAL A 136 6.14 -6.25 -2.84
N MET A 137 7.13 -6.74 -2.08
CA MET A 137 7.49 -6.10 -0.82
C MET A 137 8.35 -4.85 -1.13
N PRO A 138 8.06 -3.69 -0.52
CA PRO A 138 8.89 -2.49 -0.71
C PRO A 138 10.37 -2.74 -0.33
N LYS A 139 11.30 -2.28 -1.17
CA LYS A 139 12.75 -2.54 -1.01
C LYS A 139 13.31 -1.94 0.27
N GLU A 140 12.75 -0.84 0.77
CA GLU A 140 13.18 -0.18 2.00
C GLU A 140 12.90 -1.03 3.25
N LEU A 141 12.08 -2.07 3.11
CA LEU A 141 11.74 -3.02 4.17
C LEU A 141 12.55 -4.32 4.09
N ILE A 142 13.28 -4.56 2.99
CA ILE A 142 14.14 -5.74 2.81
C ILE A 142 15.26 -5.82 3.87
N PRO A 143 15.93 -4.73 4.27
CA PRO A 143 16.97 -4.83 5.31
C PRO A 143 16.43 -5.20 6.70
N ARG A 144 15.10 -5.18 6.91
CA ARG A 144 14.45 -5.47 8.20
C ARG A 144 14.08 -6.95 8.39
N TYR A 145 14.43 -7.85 7.47
CA TYR A 145 14.22 -9.30 7.60
C TYR A 145 15.02 -9.88 8.79
N ARG A 146 14.46 -9.74 9.98
CA ARG A 146 14.93 -10.31 11.24
C ARG A 146 14.52 -11.79 11.33
N PRO A 147 15.13 -12.58 12.23
CA PRO A 147 14.60 -13.88 12.61
C PRO A 147 13.12 -13.77 13.03
N GLY A 148 12.23 -14.55 12.42
CA GLY A 148 10.79 -14.59 12.74
C GLY A 148 9.83 -14.07 11.66
N TRP A 149 10.32 -13.65 10.50
CA TRP A 149 9.50 -13.32 9.32
C TRP A 149 9.25 -14.56 8.42
N PRO A 150 8.12 -14.62 7.69
CA PRO A 150 7.85 -15.67 6.71
C PRO A 150 8.91 -15.67 5.59
N THR A 151 9.25 -16.84 5.07
CA THR A 151 10.12 -16.98 3.89
C THR A 151 9.53 -16.27 2.68
N GLN A 152 10.35 -15.92 1.68
CA GLN A 152 9.87 -15.34 0.41
C GLN A 152 8.73 -16.16 -0.22
N LYS A 153 8.80 -17.49 -0.13
CA LYS A 153 7.77 -18.39 -0.64
C LYS A 153 6.46 -18.27 0.14
N GLU A 154 6.53 -18.27 1.48
CA GLU A 154 5.36 -18.10 2.36
C GLU A 154 4.74 -16.71 2.20
N TRP A 155 5.58 -15.68 2.06
CA TRP A 155 5.16 -14.32 1.75
C TRP A 155 4.38 -14.26 0.44
N VAL A 156 4.94 -14.83 -0.64
CA VAL A 156 4.28 -14.87 -1.95
C VAL A 156 2.99 -15.68 -1.91
N ALA A 157 2.97 -16.83 -1.22
CA ALA A 157 1.77 -17.65 -1.11
C ALA A 157 0.66 -16.93 -0.33
N TRP A 158 1.01 -16.30 0.79
CA TRP A 158 0.07 -15.58 1.64
C TRP A 158 -0.48 -14.33 0.93
N THR A 159 0.38 -13.55 0.29
CA THR A 159 -0.04 -12.38 -0.49
C THR A 159 -0.86 -12.78 -1.72
N ARG A 160 -0.72 -13.99 -2.28
CA ARG A 160 -1.63 -14.46 -3.35
C ARG A 160 -3.01 -14.88 -2.87
N ALA A 161 -3.21 -15.07 -1.57
CA ALA A 161 -4.48 -15.52 -1.00
C ALA A 161 -5.52 -14.40 -0.83
N PHE A 162 -5.17 -13.14 -1.15
CA PHE A 162 -6.04 -11.98 -1.00
C PHE A 162 -6.00 -11.11 -2.25
N ASP A 163 -7.15 -10.52 -2.61
CA ASP A 163 -7.27 -9.68 -3.81
C ASP A 163 -6.79 -8.25 -3.55
N TRP A 164 -5.46 -8.07 -3.58
CA TRP A 164 -4.81 -6.76 -3.45
C TRP A 164 -5.12 -5.81 -4.60
N LEU A 165 -5.40 -6.36 -5.79
CA LEU A 165 -5.69 -5.55 -6.96
C LEU A 165 -6.98 -4.75 -6.74
N SER A 166 -8.03 -5.39 -6.22
CA SER A 166 -9.28 -4.72 -5.89
C SER A 166 -9.11 -3.58 -4.87
N VAL A 167 -8.28 -3.78 -3.83
CA VAL A 167 -7.95 -2.70 -2.88
C VAL A 167 -7.19 -1.57 -3.57
N ALA A 168 -6.15 -1.89 -4.35
CA ALA A 168 -5.29 -0.92 -5.00
C ALA A 168 -6.02 -0.06 -6.04
N VAL A 169 -6.91 -0.66 -6.84
CA VAL A 169 -7.74 0.05 -7.82
C VAL A 169 -8.61 1.12 -7.17
N GLY A 170 -9.11 0.87 -5.95
CA GLY A 170 -9.88 1.84 -5.18
C GLY A 170 -9.10 3.14 -4.91
N PHE A 171 -7.78 3.05 -4.68
CA PHE A 171 -6.92 4.22 -4.47
C PHE A 171 -6.60 4.95 -5.79
N ILE A 172 -6.39 4.21 -6.88
CA ILE A 172 -6.16 4.82 -8.20
C ILE A 172 -7.39 5.63 -8.62
N ARG A 173 -8.60 5.09 -8.44
CA ARG A 173 -9.85 5.83 -8.72
C ARG A 173 -9.94 7.11 -7.90
N ALA A 174 -9.71 7.01 -6.59
CA ALA A 174 -9.73 8.18 -5.70
C ALA A 174 -8.71 9.25 -6.10
N MET A 175 -7.53 8.86 -6.59
CA MET A 175 -6.55 9.78 -7.14
C MET A 175 -7.10 10.48 -8.39
N LEU A 176 -7.60 9.72 -9.37
CA LEU A 176 -8.13 10.27 -10.62
C LEU A 176 -9.27 11.26 -10.35
N ASP A 177 -10.22 10.90 -9.49
CA ASP A 177 -11.34 11.76 -9.08
C ASP A 177 -10.89 13.07 -8.41
N SER A 178 -9.69 13.08 -7.81
CA SER A 178 -9.10 14.27 -7.17
C SER A 178 -8.37 15.19 -8.14
N LEU A 179 -7.97 14.70 -9.31
CA LEU A 179 -7.29 15.47 -10.35
C LEU A 179 -8.26 16.18 -11.30
N GLU A 180 -9.50 15.68 -11.40
CA GLU A 180 -10.58 16.25 -12.22
C GLU A 180 -11.34 17.40 -11.52
N LYS A 181 -10.95 17.74 -10.28
CA LYS A 181 -11.50 18.87 -9.50
C LYS A 181 -10.53 20.05 -9.50
#